data_AF-A0A4Q1VTB0-F1
#
_entry.id   AF-A0A4Q1VTB0-F1
#
_cell.length_a   1.000
_cell.length_b   1.000
_cell.length_c   1.000
_cell.angle_alpha   90.00
_cell.angle_beta   90.00
_cell.angle_gamma   90.00
#
_symmetry.space_group_name_H-M   'P 1'
#
loop_
_entity.id
_entity.type
_entity.pdbx_description
1 polymer ?
#
loop_
_entity_poly.entity_id
_entity_poly.type
_entity_poly.pdbx_seq_one_letter_code
_entity_poly.pdbx_strand_id
1 'polypeptide(L)'
;MPRAVKRKEHPLSMRLPETDIAIIDRAAALRGRSRTDFVRDAAVRAAEEVLMETAPIRMSSAGFKAFMATLSEPAAPVPEMVELFQRAAPWESKAFTSEVDAGSREENASKQKARSGKRR
;
A
#
# COMPACT_ATOMS: atom_id res chain seq x y z
N MET A 1 -0.64 12.14 14.85
CA MET A 1 -0.52 13.25 13.90
C MET A 1 0.39 12.82 12.76
N PRO A 2 -0.05 12.78 11.49
CA PRO A 2 0.80 12.35 10.39
C PRO A 2 1.94 13.36 10.20
N ARG A 3 3.18 12.85 10.15
CA ARG A 3 4.39 13.64 9.93
C ARG A 3 4.36 14.16 8.49
N ALA A 4 4.08 15.45 8.30
CA ALA A 4 4.14 16.07 6.99
C ALA A 4 5.55 15.92 6.41
N VAL A 5 5.68 15.08 5.38
CA VAL A 5 6.92 14.94 4.62
C VAL A 5 7.20 16.29 3.96
N LYS A 6 8.28 16.97 4.37
CA LYS A 6 8.71 18.22 3.71
C LYS A 6 9.05 17.88 2.26
N ARG A 7 8.17 18.25 1.32
CA ARG A 7 8.44 18.18 -0.11
C ARG A 7 9.52 19.22 -0.42
N LYS A 8 10.69 18.77 -0.85
CA LYS A 8 11.73 19.64 -1.39
C LYS A 8 11.34 19.94 -2.85
N GLU A 9 11.15 21.21 -3.17
CA GLU A 9 10.93 21.66 -4.53
C GLU A 9 12.27 21.89 -5.21
N HIS A 10 12.40 21.44 -6.46
CA HIS A 10 13.60 21.63 -7.28
C HIS A 10 13.25 22.55 -8.45
N PRO A 11 14.02 23.64 -8.68
CA PRO A 11 13.74 24.55 -9.78
C PRO A 11 14.03 23.89 -11.12
N LEU A 12 13.19 24.14 -12.12
CA LEU A 12 13.36 23.70 -13.51
C LEU A 12 13.45 24.93 -14.41
N SER A 13 14.58 25.06 -15.13
CA SER A 13 14.80 26.14 -16.08
C SER A 13 14.84 25.58 -17.50
N MET A 14 14.07 26.18 -18.41
CA MET A 14 14.00 25.80 -19.82
C MET A 14 13.78 27.02 -20.70
N ARG A 15 14.22 26.94 -21.96
CA ARG A 15 14.01 27.98 -22.98
C ARG A 15 12.99 27.48 -24.00
N LEU A 16 12.00 28.30 -24.31
CA LEU A 16 11.00 28.02 -25.32
C LEU A 16 10.94 29.17 -26.35
N PRO A 17 10.63 28.86 -27.62
CA PRO A 17 10.23 29.86 -28.59
C PRO A 17 9.05 30.69 -28.10
N GLU A 18 8.98 31.96 -28.50
CA GLU A 18 7.90 32.86 -28.14
C GLU A 18 6.52 32.34 -28.57
N THR A 19 6.46 31.70 -29.75
CA THR A 19 5.25 31.05 -30.28
C THR A 19 4.72 29.98 -29.31
N ASP A 20 5.60 29.16 -28.75
CA ASP A 20 5.20 28.08 -27.84
C ASP A 20 4.72 28.66 -26.50
N ILE A 21 5.41 29.69 -26.00
CA ILE A 21 5.01 30.42 -24.78
C ILE A 21 3.60 31.00 -24.94
N ALA A 22 3.31 31.63 -26.09
CA ALA A 22 2.01 32.22 -26.36
C ALA A 22 0.87 31.19 -26.37
N ILE A 23 1.11 30.00 -26.95
CA ILE A 23 0.14 28.90 -26.96
C ILE A 23 -0.09 28.37 -25.55
N ILE A 24 1.00 28.17 -24.77
CA ILE A 24 0.93 27.69 -23.39
C ILE A 24 0.15 28.67 -22.52
N ASP A 25 0.42 29.97 -22.63
CA ASP A 25 -0.27 31.00 -21.85
C ASP A 25 -1.77 31.02 -22.12
N ARG A 26 -2.15 30.92 -23.40
CA ARG A 26 -3.56 30.83 -23.79
C ARG A 26 -4.22 29.59 -23.18
N ALA A 27 -3.56 28.45 -23.23
CA ALA A 27 -4.08 27.20 -22.66
C ALA A 27 -4.20 27.26 -21.12
N ALA A 28 -3.20 27.83 -20.45
CA ALA A 28 -3.19 28.03 -19.00
C ALA A 28 -4.32 28.98 -18.56
N ALA A 29 -4.50 30.10 -19.28
CA ALA A 29 -5.57 31.06 -19.04
C ALA A 29 -6.97 30.42 -19.19
N LEU A 30 -7.19 29.62 -20.24
CA LEU A 30 -8.44 28.88 -20.43
C LEU A 30 -8.73 27.88 -19.31
N ARG A 31 -7.69 27.38 -18.64
CA ARG A 31 -7.80 26.46 -17.48
C ARG A 31 -7.83 27.20 -16.14
N GLY A 32 -7.70 28.53 -16.13
CA GLY A 32 -7.63 29.33 -14.90
C GLY A 32 -6.42 29.00 -14.03
N ARG A 33 -5.29 28.62 -14.63
CA ARG A 33 -4.06 28.24 -13.92
C ARG A 33 -2.88 29.11 -14.33
N SER A 34 -1.85 29.14 -13.48
CA SER A 34 -0.58 29.78 -13.83
C SER A 34 0.13 28.98 -14.94
N ARG A 35 0.97 29.67 -15.72
CA ARG A 35 1.84 29.02 -16.73
C ARG A 35 2.65 27.89 -16.10
N THR A 36 3.26 28.14 -14.95
CA THR A 36 4.11 27.17 -14.24
C THR A 36 3.33 25.93 -13.83
N ASP A 37 2.14 26.10 -13.26
CA ASP A 37 1.30 24.96 -12.84
C ASP A 37 0.81 24.16 -14.05
N PHE A 38 0.43 24.84 -15.13
CA PHE A 38 -0.01 24.20 -16.36
C PHE A 38 1.10 23.35 -16.98
N VAL A 39 2.31 23.89 -17.11
CA VAL A 39 3.47 23.18 -17.67
C VAL A 39 3.87 22.02 -16.76
N ARG A 40 3.90 22.23 -15.44
CA ARG A 40 4.22 21.16 -14.47
C ARG A 40 3.27 19.99 -14.58
N ASP A 41 1.96 20.26 -14.55
CA ASP A 41 0.95 19.21 -14.62
C ASP A 41 0.97 18.48 -15.96
N ALA A 42 1.15 19.21 -17.06
CA ALA A 42 1.29 18.61 -18.39
C ALA A 42 2.52 17.70 -18.48
N ALA A 43 3.66 18.13 -17.97
CA ALA A 43 4.90 17.35 -17.97
C ALA A 43 4.79 16.08 -17.13
N VAL A 44 4.20 16.17 -15.92
CA VAL A 44 3.98 14.99 -15.07
C VAL A 44 3.05 14.00 -15.76
N ARG A 45 1.93 14.47 -16.31
CA ARG A 45 0.97 13.61 -17.01
C ARG A 45 1.60 12.88 -18.20
N ALA A 46 2.38 13.59 -19.01
CA ALA A 46 3.09 12.99 -20.14
C ALA A 46 4.11 11.94 -19.67
N ALA A 47 4.83 12.20 -18.57
CA ALA A 47 5.75 11.23 -17.99
C ALA A 47 5.03 9.97 -17.48
N GLU A 48 3.90 10.14 -16.79
CA GLU A 48 3.07 9.02 -16.31
C GLU A 48 2.56 8.15 -17.46
N GLU A 49 2.11 8.76 -18.56
CA GLU A 49 1.67 8.06 -19.77
C GLU A 49 2.78 7.17 -20.35
N VAL A 50 3.98 7.72 -20.51
CA VAL A 50 5.15 6.96 -21.01
C VAL A 50 5.54 5.82 -20.06
N LEU A 51 5.49 6.05 -18.74
CA LEU A 51 5.78 5.01 -17.76
C LEU A 51 4.75 3.88 -17.82
N MET A 52 3.47 4.20 -18.01
CA MET A 52 2.41 3.20 -18.18
C MET A 52 2.59 2.40 -19.48
N GLU A 53 3.05 3.02 -20.57
CA GLU A 53 3.35 2.32 -21.82
C GLU A 53 4.54 1.35 -21.71
N THR A 54 5.49 1.65 -20.84
CA THR A 54 6.74 0.88 -20.65
C THR A 54 6.60 -0.21 -19.57
N ALA A 55 5.59 -0.12 -18.71
CA ALA A 55 5.32 -1.08 -17.65
C ALA A 55 4.63 -2.43 -18.03
N PRO A 56 4.13 -2.70 -19.25
CA PRO A 56 3.50 -3.98 -19.52
C PRO A 56 4.56 -5.09 -19.68
N ILE A 57 4.40 -6.17 -18.93
CA ILE A 57 5.10 -7.43 -19.19
C ILE A 57 4.58 -7.96 -20.53
N ARG A 58 5.38 -7.79 -21.59
CA ARG A 58 5.05 -8.32 -22.92
C ARG A 58 5.23 -9.83 -22.91
N MET A 59 4.19 -10.57 -23.29
CA MET A 59 4.24 -12.03 -23.47
C MET A 59 3.42 -12.42 -24.71
N SER A 60 3.77 -13.56 -25.32
CA SER A 60 2.99 -14.11 -26.43
C SER A 60 1.62 -14.60 -25.95
N SER A 61 0.66 -14.79 -26.86
CA SER A 61 -0.67 -15.34 -26.50
C SER A 61 -0.58 -16.71 -25.82
N ALA A 62 0.39 -17.54 -26.22
CA ALA A 62 0.68 -18.81 -25.57
C ALA A 62 1.24 -18.63 -24.15
N GLY A 63 2.17 -17.67 -23.97
CA GLY A 63 2.70 -17.31 -22.66
C GLY A 63 1.63 -16.77 -21.71
N PHE A 64 0.72 -15.95 -22.22
CA PHE A 64 -0.43 -15.45 -21.46
C PHE A 64 -1.38 -16.57 -21.03
N LYS A 65 -1.69 -17.51 -21.93
CA LYS A 65 -2.53 -18.67 -21.61
C LYS A 65 -1.87 -19.56 -20.54
N ALA A 66 -0.56 -19.81 -20.65
CA ALA A 66 0.18 -20.58 -19.65
C ALA A 66 0.20 -19.87 -18.29
N PHE A 67 0.47 -18.57 -18.28
CA PHE A 67 0.44 -17.74 -17.08
C PHE A 67 -0.93 -17.78 -16.38
N MET A 68 -2.01 -17.60 -17.13
CA MET A 68 -3.37 -17.68 -16.58
C MET A 68 -3.74 -19.06 -16.05
N ALA A 69 -3.28 -20.13 -16.72
CA ALA A 69 -3.47 -21.50 -16.22
C ALA A 69 -2.77 -21.69 -14.86
N THR A 70 -1.50 -21.29 -14.76
CA THR A 70 -0.74 -21.36 -13.49
C THR A 70 -1.37 -20.53 -12.37
N LEU A 71 -1.89 -19.33 -12.66
CA LEU A 71 -2.58 -18.52 -11.65
C LEU A 71 -3.92 -19.10 -11.19
N SER A 72 -4.56 -19.91 -12.00
CA SER A 72 -5.87 -20.52 -11.69
C SER A 72 -5.73 -21.80 -10.87
N GLU A 73 -4.53 -22.37 -10.80
CA GLU A 73 -4.24 -23.55 -10.00
C GLU A 73 -4.18 -23.20 -8.50
N PRO A 74 -4.61 -24.11 -7.61
CA PRO A 74 -4.42 -23.92 -6.18
C PRO A 74 -2.93 -23.73 -5.87
N ALA A 75 -2.62 -22.78 -4.98
CA ALA A 75 -1.24 -22.55 -4.58
C ALA A 75 -0.64 -23.81 -3.96
N ALA A 76 0.38 -24.36 -4.62
CA ALA A 76 1.17 -25.46 -4.06
C ALA A 76 2.14 -24.90 -3.01
N PRO A 77 2.13 -25.41 -1.77
CA PRO A 77 3.07 -24.96 -0.75
C PRO A 77 4.49 -25.37 -1.14
N VAL A 78 5.38 -24.39 -1.22
CA VAL A 78 6.82 -24.61 -1.34
C VAL A 78 7.40 -24.60 0.06
N PRO A 79 8.00 -25.70 0.57
CA PRO A 79 8.44 -25.81 1.97
C PRO A 79 9.28 -24.64 2.45
N GLU A 80 10.23 -24.19 1.62
CA GLU A 80 11.11 -23.07 1.93
C GLU A 80 10.36 -21.73 2.03
N MET A 81 9.31 -21.54 1.21
CA MET A 81 8.43 -20.36 1.34
C MET A 81 7.58 -20.45 2.60
N VAL A 82 7.06 -21.64 2.93
CA VAL A 82 6.26 -21.83 4.15
C VAL A 82 7.11 -21.53 5.40
N GLU A 83 8.34 -22.04 5.46
CA GLU A 83 9.29 -21.73 6.53
C GLU A 83 9.61 -20.23 6.60
N LEU A 84 9.81 -19.58 5.45
CA LEU A 84 10.05 -18.14 5.38
C LEU A 84 8.87 -17.34 5.93
N PHE A 85 7.63 -17.69 5.58
CA PHE A 85 6.42 -17.01 6.05
C PHE A 85 6.12 -17.29 7.53
N GLN A 86 6.57 -18.42 8.08
CA GLN A 86 6.45 -18.74 9.52
C GLN A 86 7.50 -18.02 10.38
N ARG A 87 8.61 -17.58 9.79
CA ARG A 87 9.66 -16.87 10.51
C ARG A 87 9.20 -15.46 10.83
N ALA A 88 9.30 -15.08 12.11
CA ALA A 88 9.09 -13.70 12.55
C ALA A 88 9.94 -12.75 11.69
N ALA A 89 9.28 -11.73 11.14
CA ALA A 89 9.98 -10.82 10.24
C ALA A 89 11.07 -10.07 11.02
N PRO A 90 12.21 -9.74 10.41
CA PRO A 90 13.32 -9.07 11.11
C PRO A 90 12.96 -7.73 11.78
N TRP A 91 11.84 -7.13 11.38
CA TRP A 91 11.31 -5.88 11.93
C TRP A 91 10.18 -6.09 12.96
N GLU A 92 9.70 -7.31 13.16
CA GLU A 92 8.78 -7.66 14.24
C GLU A 92 9.56 -7.76 15.55
N SER A 93 9.76 -6.59 16.15
CA SER A 93 10.28 -6.50 17.51
C SER A 93 9.30 -7.19 18.46
N LYS A 94 9.81 -7.99 19.40
CA LYS A 94 9.09 -8.77 20.43
C LYS A 94 8.16 -7.96 21.37
N ALA A 95 7.84 -6.71 21.05
CA ALA A 95 7.15 -5.74 21.89
C ALA A 95 5.67 -5.52 21.53
N PHE A 96 5.09 -6.26 20.58
CA PHE A 96 3.67 -6.13 20.20
C PHE A 96 2.80 -7.36 20.51
N THR A 97 3.21 -8.19 21.46
CA THR A 97 2.30 -9.09 22.16
C THR A 97 2.08 -8.56 23.57
N SER A 98 1.20 -7.57 23.70
CA SER A 98 0.53 -7.31 24.97
C SER A 98 -0.34 -8.51 25.29
N GLU A 99 -0.09 -9.11 26.45
CA GLU A 99 -0.97 -10.01 27.18
C GLU A 99 -2.44 -9.81 26.84
N VAL A 100 -3.01 -10.76 26.09
CA VAL A 100 -4.44 -11.04 26.20
C VAL A 100 -4.54 -12.21 27.18
N ASP A 101 -4.47 -11.81 28.46
CA ASP A 101 -5.16 -12.41 29.61
C ASP A 101 -5.48 -13.92 29.50
N ALA A 102 -4.48 -14.74 29.79
CA ALA A 102 -4.68 -16.12 30.21
C ALA A 102 -4.58 -16.19 31.74
N GLY A 103 -5.66 -15.82 32.44
CA GLY A 103 -5.82 -16.24 33.83
C GLY A 103 -6.52 -15.24 34.73
N SER A 104 -7.85 -15.12 34.60
CA SER A 104 -8.73 -14.66 35.69
C SER A 104 -10.19 -15.07 35.47
N ARG A 105 -10.49 -16.38 35.49
CA ARG A 105 -11.88 -16.86 35.73
C ARG A 105 -11.97 -18.29 36.28
N GLU A 106 -11.21 -18.62 37.32
CA GLU A 106 -11.49 -19.81 38.14
C GLU A 106 -11.26 -19.51 39.63
N GLU A 107 -12.01 -18.55 40.17
CA GLU A 107 -12.21 -18.52 41.63
C GLU A 107 -13.52 -17.79 41.94
N ASN A 108 -14.68 -18.46 41.73
CA ASN A 108 -15.94 -18.18 42.43
C ASN A 108 -17.04 -19.15 41.98
N ALA A 109 -16.95 -20.42 42.40
CA ALA A 109 -18.10 -21.34 42.35
C ALA A 109 -18.21 -22.27 43.58
N SER A 110 -17.18 -22.35 44.43
CA SER A 110 -17.19 -23.28 45.59
C SER A 110 -17.77 -22.71 46.89
N LYS A 111 -18.45 -21.56 46.89
CA LYS A 111 -19.14 -21.03 48.08
C LYS A 111 -20.67 -21.15 48.07
N GLN A 112 -21.26 -21.91 47.15
CA GLN A 112 -22.71 -22.21 47.16
C GLN A 112 -23.10 -23.58 47.72
N LYS A 113 -22.14 -24.40 48.19
CA LYS A 113 -22.43 -25.61 49.00
C LYS A 113 -22.12 -25.41 50.49
N ALA A 114 -22.79 -24.43 51.11
CA ALA A 114 -22.86 -24.32 52.57
C ALA A 114 -24.22 -23.80 53.10
N ARG A 115 -25.27 -23.88 52.27
CA ARG A 115 -26.67 -23.63 52.69
C ARG A 115 -27.59 -24.68 52.08
N SER A 116 -27.40 -25.94 52.47
CA SER A 116 -28.36 -27.01 52.21
C SER A 116 -28.08 -28.17 53.16
N GLY A 117 -28.64 -28.07 54.38
CA GLY A 117 -29.13 -29.24 55.11
C GLY A 117 -28.19 -29.92 56.11
N LYS A 118 -28.07 -29.38 57.33
CA LYS A 118 -28.06 -30.19 58.57
C LYS A 118 -28.26 -29.34 59.83
N ARG A 119 -29.48 -29.38 60.38
CA ARG A 119 -29.91 -29.24 61.81
C ARG A 119 -31.44 -29.02 61.74
N ARG A 120 -32.20 -30.07 62.09
CA ARG A 120 -32.95 -30.18 63.34
C ARG A 120 -34.07 -29.16 63.42
#